data_AF-A0A8T1NDN7-F1
#
_entry.id   AF-A0A8T1NDN7-F1
#
_cell.length_a   1.000
_cell.length_b   1.000
_cell.length_c   1.000
_cell.angle_alpha   90.00
_cell.angle_beta   90.00
_cell.angle_gamma   90.00
#
_symmetry.space_group_name_H-M   'P 1'
#
loop_
_entity.id
_entity.type
_entity.pdbx_description
1 polymer ?
#
loop_
_entity_poly.entity_id
_entity_poly.type
_entity_poly.pdbx_seq_one_letter_code
_entity_poly.pdbx_strand_id
1 'polypeptide(L)'
;MESGGALALISFPSANWVEEMKLSYGLSNEVIELLHKLSTKQKVPKDFASQHGLILKNERILVVPKSPFKENVLNYVHSSPQAGHAGFLKTYERAKAYFYWIGMKRDIKKLVCECDIY
;
A
#
# COMPACT_ATOMS: atom_id res chain seq x y z
N MET A 1 -15.01 -1.95 23.95
CA MET A 1 -15.73 -1.65 22.70
C MET A 1 -14.73 -1.88 21.60
N GLU A 2 -14.87 -3.01 20.92
CA GLU A 2 -13.85 -3.62 20.09
C GLU A 2 -13.91 -3.01 18.69
N SER A 3 -12.99 -2.08 18.40
CA SER A 3 -12.74 -1.65 17.03
C SER A 3 -11.68 -2.57 16.44
N GLY A 4 -12.10 -3.81 16.15
CA GLY A 4 -11.36 -4.76 15.34
C GLY A 4 -11.28 -4.23 13.91
N GLY A 5 -10.35 -3.30 13.67
CA GLY A 5 -9.99 -2.85 12.33
C GLY A 5 -9.53 -4.06 11.54
N ALA A 6 -10.30 -4.40 10.52
CA ALA A 6 -10.09 -5.57 9.67
C ALA A 6 -8.64 -5.58 9.19
N LEU A 7 -7.81 -6.47 9.77
CA LEU A 7 -6.65 -6.96 9.06
C LEU A 7 -7.21 -7.70 7.86
N ALA A 8 -7.34 -6.97 6.76
CA ALA A 8 -7.84 -7.50 5.52
C ALA A 8 -7.05 -8.78 5.24
N LEU A 9 -7.78 -9.90 5.16
CA LEU A 9 -7.33 -11.14 4.54
C LEU A 9 -7.06 -10.84 3.06
N ILE A 10 -5.99 -10.09 2.80
CA ILE A 10 -5.49 -9.92 1.45
C ILE A 10 -4.76 -11.22 1.17
N SER A 11 -5.41 -12.12 0.43
CA SER A 11 -4.74 -13.26 -0.20
C SER A 11 -3.82 -12.71 -1.28
N PHE A 12 -2.63 -12.28 -0.84
CA PHE A 12 -1.56 -11.81 -1.71
C PHE A 12 -0.78 -13.03 -2.23
N PRO A 13 -0.26 -13.01 -3.47
CA PRO A 13 0.41 -14.16 -4.08
C PRO A 13 1.72 -14.59 -3.41
N SER A 14 2.26 -13.79 -2.47
CA SER A 14 3.44 -14.16 -1.67
C SER A 14 3.02 -14.52 -0.25
N ALA A 15 3.41 -15.71 0.22
CA ALA A 15 3.16 -16.14 1.61
C ALA A 15 3.88 -15.24 2.64
N ASN A 16 4.91 -14.50 2.22
CA ASN A 16 5.82 -13.76 3.08
C ASN A 16 5.74 -12.24 2.90
N TRP A 17 4.69 -11.75 2.24
CA TRP A 17 4.55 -10.34 1.85
C TRP A 17 4.66 -9.34 3.01
N VAL A 18 4.21 -9.74 4.21
CA VAL A 18 4.31 -8.92 5.43
C VAL A 18 5.76 -8.69 5.83
N GLU A 19 6.61 -9.73 5.72
CA GLU A 19 8.03 -9.62 6.04
C GLU A 19 8.78 -8.80 4.99
N GLU A 20 8.50 -9.02 3.70
CA GLU A 20 9.04 -8.21 2.60
C GLU A 20 8.71 -6.71 2.80
N MET A 21 7.49 -6.43 3.22
CA MET A 21 7.03 -5.08 3.47
C MET A 21 7.76 -4.44 4.67
N LYS A 22 7.93 -5.19 5.77
CA LYS A 22 8.72 -4.75 6.93
C LYS A 22 10.18 -4.47 6.57
N LEU A 23 10.80 -5.33 5.75
CA LEU A 23 12.16 -5.12 5.25
C LEU A 23 12.26 -3.82 4.43
N SER A 24 11.21 -3.51 3.66
CA SER A 24 11.19 -2.30 2.83
C SER A 24 11.13 -0.99 3.61
N TYR A 25 10.77 -1.01 4.91
CA TYR A 25 10.84 0.17 5.76
C TYR A 25 12.26 0.72 5.89
N GLY A 26 13.26 -0.17 5.84
CA GLY A 26 14.68 0.21 5.83
C GLY A 26 15.08 1.13 4.67
N LEU A 27 14.26 1.22 3.63
CA LEU A 27 14.50 2.05 2.44
C LEU A 27 14.08 3.52 2.61
N SER A 28 13.43 3.87 3.72
CA SER A 28 12.97 5.23 3.99
C SER A 28 13.12 5.62 5.46
N ASN A 29 14.01 6.56 5.74
CA ASN A 29 14.20 7.11 7.08
C ASN A 29 12.89 7.66 7.67
N GLU A 30 12.04 8.27 6.85
CA GLU A 30 10.73 8.80 7.27
C GLU A 30 9.82 7.69 7.83
N VAL A 31 9.84 6.51 7.20
CA VAL A 31 9.03 5.36 7.59
C VAL A 31 9.58 4.70 8.85
N ILE A 32 10.91 4.61 8.98
CA ILE A 32 11.59 4.12 10.20
C ILE A 32 11.26 5.03 11.38
N GLU A 33 11.37 6.35 11.20
CA GLU A 33 11.01 7.33 12.22
C GLU A 33 9.53 7.22 12.62
N LEU A 34 8.64 7.05 11.64
CA LEU A 34 7.21 6.89 11.89
C LEU A 34 6.93 5.59 12.67
N LEU A 35 7.59 4.49 12.32
CA LEU A 35 7.48 3.22 13.04
C LEU A 35 7.95 3.36 14.50
N HIS A 36 9.08 4.05 14.71
CA HIS A 36 9.60 4.32 16.04
C HIS A 36 8.64 5.20 16.86
N LYS A 37 8.09 6.27 16.28
CA LYS A 37 7.08 7.14 16.92
C LYS A 37 5.82 6.37 17.30
N LEU A 38 5.36 5.46 16.43
CA LEU A 38 4.21 4.57 16.68
C LEU A 38 4.51 3.56 17.81
N SER A 39 5.72 2.98 17.83
CA SER A 39 6.14 2.02 18.86
C SER A 39 6.29 2.65 20.25
N THR A 40 6.81 3.88 20.30
CA THR A 40 7.06 4.63 21.54
C THR A 40 5.84 5.41 22.05
N LYS A 41 4.67 5.23 21.42
CA LYS A 41 3.44 5.99 21.71
C LYS A 41 3.64 7.51 21.72
N GLN A 42 4.62 8.00 20.96
CA GLN A 42 4.83 9.43 20.77
C GLN A 42 3.63 10.00 19.98
N LYS A 43 3.43 11.32 20.05
CA LYS A 43 2.31 11.99 19.40
C LYS A 43 2.40 11.81 17.87
N VAL A 44 1.69 10.81 17.35
CA VAL A 44 1.52 10.57 15.92
C VAL A 44 0.24 11.22 15.42
N PRO A 45 0.15 11.57 14.12
CA PRO A 45 -1.11 12.02 13.54
C PRO A 45 -2.16 10.91 13.70
N LYS A 46 -3.41 11.30 13.99
CA LYS A 46 -4.52 10.36 14.26
C LYS A 46 -4.81 9.40 13.11
N ASP A 47 -4.45 9.80 11.89
CA ASP A 47 -4.58 9.00 10.69
C ASP A 47 -3.60 7.81 10.63
N PHE A 48 -2.56 7.76 11.48
CA PHE A 48 -1.56 6.69 11.46
C PHE A 48 -1.71 5.73 12.64
N ALA A 49 -1.62 4.43 12.34
CA ALA A 49 -1.65 3.36 13.33
C ALA A 49 -0.57 2.32 13.00
N SER A 50 -0.18 1.52 14.00
CA SER A 50 0.61 0.32 13.80
C SER A 50 -0.19 -0.92 14.20
N GLN A 51 -0.21 -1.94 13.34
CA GLN A 51 -0.82 -3.25 13.64
C GLN A 51 0.07 -4.35 13.08
N HIS A 52 0.43 -5.34 13.91
CA HIS A 52 1.25 -6.51 13.53
C HIS A 52 2.60 -6.14 12.88
N GLY A 53 3.15 -4.98 13.24
CA GLY A 53 4.37 -4.41 12.65
C GLY A 53 4.18 -3.79 11.26
N LEU A 54 2.93 -3.64 10.80
CA LEU A 54 2.57 -2.85 9.63
C LEU A 54 2.16 -1.44 10.05
N ILE A 55 2.47 -0.44 9.22
CA ILE A 55 2.00 0.93 9.38
C ILE A 55 0.74 1.09 8.53
N LEU A 56 -0.32 1.60 9.14
CA LEU A 56 -1.58 1.90 8.49
C LEU A 56 -1.78 3.40 8.47
N LYS A 57 -2.28 3.93 7.35
CA LYS A 57 -2.78 5.29 7.22
C LYS A 57 -4.26 5.25 6.85
N ASN A 58 -5.14 5.68 7.73
CA ASN A 58 -6.60 5.59 7.56
C ASN A 58 -7.02 4.18 7.18
N GLU A 59 -6.58 3.20 7.98
CA GLU A 59 -6.87 1.76 7.83
C GLU A 59 -6.30 1.12 6.55
N ARG A 60 -5.46 1.84 5.80
CA ARG A 60 -4.78 1.33 4.61
C ARG A 60 -3.31 1.09 4.89
N ILE A 61 -2.79 -0.02 4.39
CA ILE A 61 -1.39 -0.41 4.54
C ILE A 61 -0.49 0.59 3.81
N LEU A 62 0.45 1.19 4.54
CA LEU A 62 1.45 2.09 3.98
C LEU A 62 2.47 1.27 3.18
N VAL A 63 2.59 1.59 1.89
CA VAL A 63 3.60 1.01 1.01
C VAL A 63 4.71 2.04 0.79
N VAL A 64 5.96 1.62 1.02
CA VAL A 64 7.12 2.50 0.78
C VAL A 64 7.28 2.70 -0.73
N PRO A 65 7.36 3.94 -1.26
CA PRO A 65 7.37 4.18 -2.71
C PRO A 65 8.48 3.49 -3.50
N LYS A 66 9.61 3.21 -2.84
CA LYS A 66 10.79 2.51 -3.40
C LYS A 66 10.81 1.01 -3.09
N SER A 67 9.77 0.48 -2.45
CA SER A 67 9.68 -0.94 -2.14
C SER A 67 9.41 -1.77 -3.38
N PRO A 68 10.07 -2.92 -3.57
CA PRO A 68 9.69 -3.89 -4.60
C PRO A 68 8.24 -4.38 -4.42
N PHE A 69 7.71 -4.31 -3.19
CA PHE A 69 6.32 -4.63 -2.90
C PHE A 69 5.32 -3.76 -3.68
N LYS A 70 5.70 -2.52 -4.05
CA LYS A 70 4.83 -1.64 -4.83
C LYS A 70 4.51 -2.26 -6.19
N GLU A 71 5.49 -2.88 -6.85
CA GLU A 71 5.27 -3.56 -8.13
C GLU A 71 4.35 -4.76 -7.96
N ASN A 72 4.51 -5.53 -6.89
CA ASN A 72 3.59 -6.63 -6.59
C ASN A 72 2.16 -6.13 -6.36
N VAL A 73 1.97 -5.00 -5.67
CA VAL A 73 0.64 -4.38 -5.49
C VAL A 73 0.07 -3.94 -6.82
N LEU A 74 0.88 -3.26 -7.65
CA LEU A 74 0.47 -2.82 -8.98
C LEU A 74 0.04 -4.00 -9.86
N ASN A 75 0.80 -5.09 -9.88
CA ASN A 75 0.47 -6.32 -10.59
C ASN A 75 -0.79 -6.99 -10.02
N TYR A 76 -0.96 -7.01 -8.70
CA TYR A 76 -2.15 -7.58 -8.04
C TYR A 76 -3.43 -6.81 -8.36
N VAL A 77 -3.35 -5.47 -8.46
CA VAL A 77 -4.52 -4.62 -8.76
C VAL A 77 -4.73 -4.43 -10.25
N HIS A 78 -3.75 -4.80 -11.08
CA HIS A 78 -3.84 -4.73 -12.53
C HIS A 78 -4.98 -5.65 -13.00
N SER A 79 -6.08 -5.03 -13.42
CA SER A 79 -7.20 -5.74 -14.04
C SER A 79 -7.01 -5.69 -15.56
N SER A 80 -7.41 -6.77 -16.24
CA SER A 80 -7.27 -6.99 -17.69
C SER A 80 -7.49 -5.72 -18.54
N PRO A 81 -6.71 -5.51 -19.62
CA PRO A 81 -6.62 -4.25 -20.37
C PRO A 81 -7.91 -3.95 -21.13
N GLN A 82 -8.93 -3.47 -20.43
CA GLN A 82 -10.00 -2.69 -21.04
C GLN A 82 -9.60 -1.22 -20.92
N ALA A 83 -8.83 -0.81 -21.93
CA ALA A 83 -8.19 0.49 -22.12
C ALA A 83 -9.15 1.67 -21.89
N GLY A 84 -8.68 2.67 -21.13
CA GLY A 84 -9.37 3.94 -20.91
C GLY A 84 -9.49 4.40 -19.46
N HIS A 85 -10.22 5.50 -19.25
CA HIS A 85 -10.44 6.13 -17.93
C HIS A 85 -11.04 5.14 -16.91
N ALA A 86 -11.86 4.21 -17.38
CA ALA A 86 -12.47 3.16 -16.57
C ALA A 86 -11.45 2.15 -16.01
N GLY A 87 -10.39 1.83 -16.77
CA GLY A 87 -9.30 0.97 -16.32
C GLY A 87 -8.46 1.62 -15.21
N PHE A 88 -8.18 2.93 -15.35
CA PHE A 88 -7.51 3.71 -14.31
C PHE A 88 -8.33 3.77 -13.02
N LEU A 89 -9.61 4.16 -13.10
CA LEU A 89 -10.44 4.35 -11.92
C LEU A 89 -10.61 3.04 -11.14
N LYS A 90 -10.92 1.93 -11.83
CA LYS A 90 -11.04 0.60 -11.22
C LYS A 90 -9.76 0.16 -10.53
N THR A 91 -8.61 0.30 -11.19
CA THR A 91 -7.30 -0.06 -10.63
C THR A 91 -6.97 0.80 -9.40
N TYR A 92 -7.23 2.10 -9.49
CA TYR A 92 -7.01 3.04 -8.39
C TYR A 92 -7.89 2.74 -7.17
N GLU A 93 -9.19 2.50 -7.37
CA GLU A 93 -10.12 2.20 -6.27
C GLU A 93 -9.79 0.86 -5.60
N ARG A 94 -9.45 -0.17 -6.37
CA ARG A 94 -9.01 -1.46 -5.84
C ARG A 94 -7.76 -1.35 -5.00
N ALA A 95 -6.76 -0.61 -5.48
CA ALA A 95 -5.53 -0.38 -4.73
C ALA A 95 -5.80 0.46 -3.48
N LYS A 96 -6.58 1.53 -3.60
CA LYS A 96 -6.89 2.46 -2.50
C LYS A 96 -7.73 1.81 -1.40
N ALA A 97 -8.47 0.74 -1.70
CA ALA A 97 -9.22 0.01 -0.68
C ALA A 97 -8.31 -0.55 0.44
N TYR A 98 -7.09 -0.95 0.09
CA TYR A 98 -6.20 -1.66 1.02
C TYR A 98 -4.84 -0.98 1.24
N PHE A 99 -4.36 -0.22 0.27
CA PHE A 99 -2.99 0.31 0.25
C PHE A 99 -2.97 1.83 0.12
N TYR A 100 -1.88 2.42 0.60
CA TYR A 100 -1.59 3.83 0.45
C TYR A 100 -0.08 4.03 0.23
N TRP A 101 0.28 4.85 -0.76
CA TRP A 101 1.64 5.37 -0.90
C TRP A 101 1.66 6.76 -1.51
N ILE A 102 2.76 7.48 -1.29
CA ILE A 102 2.98 8.79 -1.91
C ILE A 102 3.18 8.58 -3.41
N GLY A 103 2.39 9.29 -4.23
CA GLY A 103 2.45 9.17 -5.68
C GLY A 103 1.56 8.07 -6.28
N MET A 104 0.74 7.38 -5.48
CA MET A 104 -0.16 6.31 -5.92
C MET A 104 -0.96 6.60 -7.19
N LYS A 105 -1.57 7.78 -7.27
CA LYS A 105 -2.35 8.19 -8.45
C LYS A 105 -1.49 8.26 -9.72
N ARG A 106 -0.24 8.75 -9.59
CA ARG A 106 0.72 8.89 -10.69
C ARG A 106 1.21 7.53 -11.15
N ASP A 107 1.61 6.67 -10.22
CA ASP A 107 2.11 5.32 -10.53
C ASP A 107 1.02 4.49 -11.23
N ILE A 108 -0.22 4.50 -10.73
CA ILE A 108 -1.33 3.75 -11.35
C ILE A 108 -1.71 4.33 -12.72
N LYS A 109 -1.66 5.66 -12.90
CA LYS A 109 -1.87 6.27 -14.22
C LYS A 109 -0.78 5.83 -15.21
N LYS A 110 0.48 5.75 -14.77
CA LYS A 110 1.59 5.27 -15.58
C LYS A 110 1.38 3.80 -15.98
N LEU A 111 1.05 2.93 -15.01
CA LEU A 111 0.74 1.52 -15.24
C LEU A 111 -0.34 1.34 -16.32
N VAL A 112 -1.49 2.03 -16.18
CA VAL A 112 -2.59 1.89 -17.14
C VAL A 112 -2.25 2.46 -18.51
N CYS A 113 -1.43 3.51 -18.58
CA CYS A 113 -0.97 4.08 -19.84
C CYS A 113 0.06 3.18 -20.56
N GLU A 114 0.92 2.48 -19.80
CA GLU A 114 1.91 1.55 -20.35
C GLU A 114 1.27 0.23 -20.82
N CYS A 115 0.10 -0.13 -20.28
CA CYS A 115 -0.66 -1.33 -20.68
C CYS A 115 -1.52 -1.16 -21.94
N ASP A 116 -1.52 0.01 -22.59
CA ASP A 116 -2.21 0.25 -23.89
C ASP A 116 -1.44 -0.37 -25.08
N ILE A 117 -0.29 -1.01 -24.82
CA ILE A 117 0.52 -1.73 -25.81
C ILE A 117 0.24 -3.23 -25.68
N TYR A 118 -0.89 -3.72 -26.19
CA TYR A 118 -1.07 -5.13 -26.57
C TYR A 118 -2.22 -5.31 -27.55
#